data_AF-A0A917APF1-F1
#
_entry.id   AF-A0A917APF1-F1
#
_cell.length_a   1.000
_cell.length_b   1.000
_cell.length_c   1.000
_cell.angle_alpha   90.00
_cell.angle_beta   90.00
_cell.angle_gamma   90.00
#
_symmetry.space_group_name_H-M   'P 1'
#
loop_
_entity.id
_entity.type
_entity.pdbx_description
1 polymer ?
#
loop_
_entity_poly.entity_id
_entity_poly.type
_entity_poly.pdbx_seq_one_letter_code
_entity_poly.pdbx_strand_id
1 'polypeptide(L)'
;MNIRWNHDVVTLETMREAEVWADSIANEIYGRIYEGYTTSDYKVAYALAFMLASIRQFHVHTEIENTSVYKVWITMSDIQCSEANISIKTNGNNKGTHFE
;
A
#
# COMPACT_ATOMS: atom_id res chain seq x y z
N MET A 1 7.15 7.61 10.75
CA MET A 1 6.31 7.58 9.54
C MET A 1 4.94 8.10 9.94
N ASN A 2 4.36 9.05 9.20
CA ASN A 2 3.03 9.59 9.50
C ASN A 2 2.01 8.81 8.66
N ILE A 3 1.25 7.91 9.30
CA ILE A 3 0.23 7.09 8.65
C ILE A 3 -1.05 7.91 8.60
N ARG A 4 -1.64 8.08 7.42
CA ARG A 4 -3.00 8.62 7.30
C ARG A 4 -3.97 7.49 7.58
N TRP A 5 -4.87 7.74 8.52
CA TRP A 5 -5.85 6.78 8.97
C TRP A 5 -7.24 7.18 8.48
N ASN A 6 -8.01 6.18 8.06
CA ASN A 6 -9.47 6.29 7.97
C ASN A 6 -10.12 5.42 9.06
N HIS A 7 -11.32 5.79 9.50
CA HIS A 7 -12.01 5.13 10.60
C HIS A 7 -13.51 5.05 10.32
N ASP A 8 -14.08 3.86 10.45
CA ASP A 8 -15.53 3.66 10.47
C ASP A 8 -16.00 2.89 11.71
N VAL A 9 -17.24 3.15 12.09
CA VAL A 9 -17.96 2.51 13.21
C VAL A 9 -18.98 1.47 12.74
N VAL A 10 -18.86 0.99 11.51
CA VAL A 10 -19.75 -0.04 10.97
C VAL A 10 -19.51 -1.38 11.65
N THR A 11 -20.59 -2.06 12.03
CA THR A 11 -20.58 -3.46 12.45
C THR A 11 -21.46 -4.25 11.51
N LEU A 12 -20.92 -5.34 10.97
CA LEU A 12 -21.57 -6.17 9.96
C LEU A 12 -21.96 -7.50 10.60
N GLU A 13 -23.04 -8.11 10.12
CA GLU A 13 -23.55 -9.36 10.71
C GLU A 13 -22.72 -10.55 10.26
N THR A 14 -22.31 -10.57 9.00
CA THR A 14 -21.68 -11.72 8.36
C THR A 14 -20.24 -11.45 7.92
N MET A 15 -19.46 -12.52 7.75
CA MET A 15 -18.12 -12.43 7.15
C MET A 15 -18.21 -11.97 5.68
N ARG A 16 -19.24 -12.42 4.95
CA ARG A 16 -19.45 -12.07 3.54
C ARG A 16 -19.64 -10.56 3.34
N GLU A 17 -20.42 -9.91 4.21
CA GLU A 17 -20.58 -8.46 4.19
C GLU A 17 -19.25 -7.75 4.50
N ALA A 18 -18.50 -8.26 5.48
CA ALA A 18 -17.21 -7.71 5.84
C ALA A 18 -16.18 -7.81 4.71
N GLU A 19 -16.18 -8.90 3.94
CA GLU A 19 -15.36 -9.04 2.73
C GLU A 19 -15.73 -8.00 1.67
N VAL A 20 -17.02 -7.81 1.39
CA VAL A 20 -17.48 -6.79 0.42
C VAL A 20 -17.07 -5.39 0.88
N TRP A 21 -17.19 -5.11 2.17
CA TRP A 21 -16.78 -3.82 2.75
C TRP A 21 -15.27 -3.62 2.69
N ALA A 22 -14.49 -4.66 3.01
CA ALA A 22 -13.04 -4.62 3.01
C ALA A 22 -12.46 -4.42 1.59
N ASP A 23 -13.14 -4.89 0.54
CA ASP A 23 -12.71 -4.67 -0.85
C ASP A 23 -12.68 -3.17 -1.22
N SER A 24 -13.70 -2.39 -0.83
CA SER A 24 -13.67 -0.94 -1.07
C SER A 24 -12.53 -0.25 -0.31
N ILE A 25 -12.28 -0.65 0.93
CA ILE A 25 -11.18 -0.08 1.75
C ILE A 25 -9.83 -0.43 1.14
N ALA A 26 -9.64 -1.67 0.69
CA ALA A 26 -8.42 -2.11 0.05
C ALA A 26 -8.13 -1.31 -1.22
N ASN A 27 -9.16 -0.97 -2.00
CA ASN A 27 -9.02 -0.11 -3.17
C ASN A 27 -8.57 1.32 -2.81
N GLU A 28 -9.09 1.90 -1.73
CA GLU A 28 -8.68 3.23 -1.26
C GLU A 28 -7.23 3.25 -0.75
N ILE A 29 -6.82 2.19 -0.03
CA ILE A 29 -5.42 2.00 0.41
C ILE A 29 -4.50 1.81 -0.80
N TYR A 30 -4.93 1.01 -1.78
CA TYR A 30 -4.18 0.82 -3.03
C TYR A 30 -4.04 2.13 -3.81
N GLY A 31 -5.11 2.92 -3.86
CA GLY A 31 -5.13 4.27 -4.43
C GLY A 31 -4.35 5.31 -3.61
N ARG A 32 -3.78 4.92 -2.47
CA ARG A 32 -3.01 5.79 -1.55
C ARG A 32 -3.83 6.98 -1.05
N ILE A 33 -5.13 6.79 -0.82
CA ILE A 33 -5.97 7.82 -0.18
C ILE A 33 -5.62 7.92 1.32
N TYR A 34 -5.41 6.77 1.95
CA TYR A 34 -4.87 6.61 3.30
C TYR A 34 -4.06 5.30 3.37
N GLU A 35 -3.22 5.15 4.40
CA GLU A 35 -2.34 3.99 4.56
C GLU A 35 -2.83 3.00 5.63
N GLY A 36 -3.76 3.43 6.49
CA GLY A 36 -4.30 2.62 7.56
C GLY A 36 -5.79 2.81 7.75
N TYR A 37 -6.42 1.76 8.28
CA TYR A 37 -7.84 1.71 8.56
C TYR A 37 -8.08 1.19 9.97
N THR A 38 -9.00 1.83 10.70
CA THR A 38 -9.42 1.40 12.03
C THR A 38 -10.91 1.05 12.06
N THR A 39 -11.25 -0.02 12.77
CA THR A 39 -12.63 -0.51 12.89
C THR A 39 -12.85 -1.21 14.22
N SER A 40 -14.10 -1.24 14.68
CA SER A 40 -14.53 -2.05 15.82
C SER A 40 -14.98 -3.46 15.41
N ASP A 41 -15.16 -3.72 14.11
CA ASP A 41 -15.55 -5.04 13.60
C ASP A 41 -14.32 -5.88 13.23
N TYR A 42 -14.04 -6.90 14.04
CA TYR A 42 -12.93 -7.82 13.82
C TYR A 42 -13.00 -8.54 12.46
N LYS A 43 -14.20 -8.75 11.89
CA LYS A 43 -14.39 -9.41 10.60
C LYS A 43 -13.86 -8.53 9.46
N VAL A 44 -14.13 -7.23 9.53
CA VAL A 44 -13.61 -6.25 8.56
C VAL A 44 -12.09 -6.19 8.65
N ALA A 45 -11.54 -6.08 9.87
CA ALA A 45 -10.09 -6.06 10.07
C ALA A 45 -9.41 -7.33 9.54
N TYR A 46 -10.00 -8.50 9.81
CA TYR A 46 -9.52 -9.79 9.31
C TYR A 46 -9.53 -9.84 7.78
N ALA A 47 -10.67 -9.55 7.15
CA ALA A 47 -10.83 -9.62 5.70
C ALA A 47 -9.87 -8.64 5.00
N LEU A 48 -9.78 -7.41 5.51
CA LEU A 48 -8.90 -6.37 4.97
C LEU A 48 -7.42 -6.77 5.06
N ALA A 49 -6.97 -7.27 6.22
CA ALA A 49 -5.59 -7.68 6.40
C ALA A 49 -5.20 -8.79 5.42
N PHE A 50 -6.08 -9.77 5.20
CA PHE A 50 -5.84 -10.86 4.26
C PHE A 50 -5.79 -10.38 2.81
N MET A 51 -6.71 -9.50 2.39
CA MET A 51 -6.70 -8.93 1.05
C MET A 51 -5.44 -8.12 0.78
N LEU A 52 -5.03 -7.24 1.69
CA LEU A 52 -3.83 -6.42 1.54
C LEU A 52 -2.56 -7.30 1.51
N ALA A 53 -2.53 -8.39 2.28
CA ALA A 53 -1.39 -9.31 2.30
C ALA A 53 -1.20 -10.08 0.98
N SER A 54 -2.24 -10.14 0.14
CA SER A 54 -2.12 -10.72 -1.20
C SER A 54 -1.32 -9.84 -2.18
N ILE A 55 -1.12 -8.56 -1.84
CA ILE A 55 -0.41 -7.58 -2.65
C ILE A 55 1.07 -7.60 -2.27
N ARG A 56 1.94 -8.06 -3.19
CA ARG A 56 3.37 -8.31 -2.91
C ARG A 56 4.15 -7.09 -2.41
N GLN A 57 3.74 -5.89 -2.77
CA GLN A 57 4.40 -4.64 -2.40
C GLN A 57 4.03 -4.16 -0.99
N PHE A 58 2.99 -4.74 -0.38
CA PHE A 58 2.45 -4.29 0.89
C PHE A 58 2.99 -5.17 2.02
N HIS A 59 3.63 -4.53 3.00
CA HIS A 59 3.83 -5.11 4.31
C HIS A 59 2.66 -4.70 5.19
N VAL A 60 1.80 -5.67 5.48
CA VAL A 60 0.61 -5.46 6.32
C VAL A 60 0.99 -5.56 7.78
N HIS A 61 0.49 -4.61 8.56
CA HIS A 61 0.61 -4.56 10.00
C HIS A 61 -0.78 -4.54 10.62
N THR A 62 -0.89 -5.15 11.79
CA THR A 62 -2.15 -5.24 12.54
C THR A 62 -1.91 -5.00 14.02
N GLU A 63 -2.81 -4.29 14.67
CA GLU A 63 -2.78 -4.03 16.11
C GLU A 63 -4.20 -4.02 16.68
N ILE A 64 -4.33 -4.39 17.95
CA ILE A 64 -5.57 -4.23 18.71
C ILE A 64 -5.32 -3.19 19.80
N GLU A 65 -6.04 -2.08 19.72
CA GLU A 65 -6.00 -0.98 20.68
C GLU A 65 -7.22 -1.06 21.60
N ASN A 66 -7.00 -0.85 22.90
CA ASN A 66 -8.06 -0.80 23.93
C ASN A 66 -9.07 -1.96 23.87
N THR A 67 -8.58 -3.17 23.55
CA THR A 67 -9.32 -4.45 23.50
C THR A 67 -10.41 -4.59 22.43
N SER A 68 -10.82 -3.52 21.74
CA SER A 68 -11.94 -3.57 20.79
C SER A 68 -11.76 -2.74 19.53
N VAL A 69 -10.64 -2.01 19.38
CA VAL A 69 -10.33 -1.27 18.15
C VAL A 69 -9.25 -2.01 17.39
N TYR A 70 -9.59 -2.48 16.20
CA TYR A 70 -8.67 -3.16 15.30
C TYR A 70 -8.08 -2.18 14.32
N LYS A 71 -6.75 -2.18 14.18
CA LYS A 71 -6.00 -1.31 13.28
C LYS A 71 -5.32 -2.19 12.25
N VAL A 72 -5.46 -1.84 10.97
CA VAL A 72 -4.78 -2.49 9.86
C VAL A 72 -4.12 -1.41 9.02
N TRP A 73 -2.83 -1.53 8.72
CA TRP A 73 -2.14 -0.56 7.88
C TRP A 73 -1.04 -1.20 7.07
N ILE A 74 -0.58 -0.49 6.04
CA ILE A 74 0.50 -0.96 5.17
C ILE A 74 1.74 -0.07 5.26
N THR A 75 2.88 -0.70 5.04
CA THR A 75 4.11 -0.01 4.63
C THR A 75 4.54 -0.61 3.30
N MET A 76 5.06 0.19 2.38
CA MET A 76 5.57 -0.35 1.12
C MET A 76 7.00 -0.85 1.30
N SER A 77 7.31 -1.98 0.68
CA SER A 77 8.71 -2.33 0.44
C SER A 77 9.27 -1.28 -0.51
N ASP A 78 10.36 -0.61 -0.16
CA ASP A 78 11.11 0.15 -1.14
C ASP A 78 11.56 -0.84 -2.22
N ILE A 79 10.98 -0.74 -3.41
CA ILE A 79 11.56 -1.40 -4.58
C ILE A 79 12.91 -0.71 -4.76
N GLN A 80 14.00 -1.35 -4.34
CA GLN A 80 15.30 -1.01 -4.87
C GLN A 80 15.24 -1.32 -6.37
N CYS A 81 14.90 -0.31 -7.17
CA CYS A 81 15.29 -0.30 -8.57
C CYS A 81 16.82 -0.37 -8.55
N SER A 82 17.39 -1.56 -8.79
CA SER A 82 18.79 -1.63 -9.18
C SER A 82 18.88 -0.82 -10.46
N GLU A 83 19.47 0.37 -10.39
CA GLU A 83 19.80 1.15 -11.57
C GLU A 83 20.67 0.26 -12.46
N ALA A 84 20.07 -0.29 -13.52
CA ALA A 84 20.83 -0.90 -14.59
C ALA A 84 21.57 0.24 -15.28
N ASN A 85 22.79 0.53 -14.82
CA ASN A 85 23.70 1.46 -15.46
C ASN A 85 24.07 0.93 -16.84
N ILE A 86 23.25 1.22 -17.85
CA ILE A 86 23.61 1.02 -19.25
C ILE A 86 24.60 2.14 -19.60
N SER A 87 25.87 1.87 -19.40
CA SER A 87 26.97 2.72 -19.89
C SER A 87 27.03 2.62 -21.41
N ILE A 88 26.39 3.56 -22.11
CA ILE A 88 26.62 3.74 -23.55
C ILE A 88 28.04 4.31 -23.71
N LYS A 89 29.00 3.45 -24.06
CA LYS A 89 30.30 3.93 -24.55
C LYS A 89 30.09 4.51 -25.95
N THR A 90 29.84 5.81 -26.04
CA THR A 90 29.97 6.52 -27.31
C THR A 90 31.46 6.52 -27.68
N ASN A 91 31.83 5.67 -28.62
CA ASN A 91 33.17 5.64 -29.17
C ASN A 91 33.35 6.93 -29.98
N GLY A 92 34.23 7.81 -29.51
CA GLY A 92 34.49 9.10 -30.14
C GLY A 92 35.02 8.93 -31.55
N ASN A 93 34.42 9.67 -32.49
CA ASN A 93 35.09 10.36 -33.57
C ASN A 93 34.02 11.11 -34.37
N ASN A 94 34.01 12.45 -34.28
CA ASN A 94 34.27 13.25 -35.48
C ASN A 94 34.55 14.72 -35.14
N LYS A 95 35.47 15.23 -35.95
CA LYS A 95 36.14 16.52 -35.89
C LYS A 95 35.16 17.66 -36.13
N GLY A 96 35.51 18.82 -35.58
CA GLY A 96 34.65 20.00 -35.50
C GLY A 96 34.24 20.60 -36.85
N THR A 97 33.28 21.51 -36.76
CA THR A 97 33.02 22.55 -37.74
C THR A 97 32.67 23.84 -37.01
N HIS A 98 33.44 24.88 -37.33
CA HIS A 98 33.14 26.28 -37.07
C HIS A 98 31.81 26.63 -37.75
N PHE A 99 30.94 27.36 -37.05
CA PHE A 99 29.85 28.09 -37.69
C PHE A 99 30.33 29.53 -37.89
N GLU A 100 30.33 29.99 -39.14
CA GLU A 100 30.36 31.41 -39.52
C GLU A 100 29.06 32.11 -39.11
#